data_AF-A0A0A6RKE2-F1
#
_entry.id   AF-A0A0A6RKE2-F1
#
_cell.length_a   1.000
_cell.length_b   1.000
_cell.length_c   1.000
_cell.angle_alpha   90.00
_cell.angle_beta   90.00
_cell.angle_gamma   90.00
#
_symmetry.space_group_name_H-M   'P 1'
#
loop_
_entity.id
_entity.type
_entity.pdbx_description
1 polymer ?
#
loop_
_entity_poly.entity_id
_entity_poly.type
_entity_poly.pdbx_seq_one_letter_code
_entity_poly.pdbx_strand_id
1 'polypeptide(L)'
;MKYALEERIGEPSLFCGRKQEMELLINWVHQIPIKTAKSRALLGRRKCGKSAIMQRLFNILWNQNGKVIPFYFEMRDDRQWLLELSDIYYRTFMIEKVNSLALGLSIFIQR
;
A
#
# COMPACT_ATOMS: atom_id res chain seq x y z
N MET A 1 10.32 13.25 6.08
CA MET A 1 9.25 12.27 5.83
C MET A 1 9.12 11.41 7.08
N LYS A 2 7.94 11.36 7.70
CA LYS A 2 7.67 10.47 8.84
C LYS A 2 7.22 9.11 8.32
N TYR A 3 7.92 8.04 8.64
CA TYR A 3 7.58 6.70 8.16
C TYR A 3 6.54 6.10 9.10
N ALA A 4 5.33 5.85 8.59
CA ALA A 4 4.29 5.15 9.32
C ALA A 4 4.46 3.63 9.24
N LEU A 5 5.10 3.16 8.17
CA LEU A 5 5.44 1.77 7.97
C LEU A 5 6.94 1.65 7.66
N GLU A 6 7.62 0.73 8.34
CA GLU A 6 9.03 0.45 8.10
C GLU A 6 9.23 -0.21 6.72
N GLU A 7 10.03 0.42 5.86
CA GLU A 7 10.28 -0.09 4.51
C GLU A 7 11.23 -1.28 4.56
N ARG A 8 10.88 -2.38 3.87
CA ARG A 8 11.70 -3.60 3.79
C ARG A 8 13.07 -3.41 3.17
N ILE A 9 13.29 -2.29 2.50
CA ILE A 9 14.59 -1.95 1.91
C ILE A 9 15.61 -1.52 2.97
N GLY A 10 15.16 -1.28 4.21
CA GLY A 10 16.00 -0.76 5.29
C GLY A 10 16.22 0.72 5.09
N GLU A 11 17.39 1.11 4.59
CA GLU A 11 17.72 2.51 4.37
C GLU A 11 16.97 3.08 3.15
N PRO A 12 16.09 4.09 3.32
CA PRO A 12 15.25 4.57 2.21
C PRO A 12 16.02 5.24 1.06
N SER A 13 17.27 5.65 1.30
CA SER A 13 18.19 6.19 0.29
C SER A 13 18.55 5.14 -0.78
N LEU A 14 18.49 3.85 -0.44
CA LEU A 14 18.82 2.73 -1.32
C LEU A 14 17.71 2.43 -2.35
N PHE A 15 16.53 3.05 -2.22
CA PHE A 15 15.44 2.88 -3.18
C PHE A 15 15.74 3.64 -4.48
N CYS A 16 16.45 3.00 -5.40
CA CYS A 16 16.81 3.56 -6.71
C CYS A 16 16.20 2.76 -7.88
N GLY A 17 16.30 3.29 -9.10
CA GLY A 17 15.95 2.55 -10.34
C GLY A 17 14.46 2.37 -10.65
N ARG A 18 13.52 2.84 -9.82
CA ARG A 18 12.06 2.68 -10.01
C ARG A 18 11.28 4.00 -10.13
N LYS A 19 11.92 5.07 -10.61
CA LYS A 19 11.32 6.42 -10.70
C LYS A 19 10.06 6.44 -11.59
N GLN A 20 10.15 5.86 -12.79
CA GLN A 20 9.03 5.81 -13.75
C GLN A 20 7.84 5.02 -13.19
N GLU A 21 8.10 3.89 -12.53
CA GLU A 21 7.07 3.06 -11.93
C GLU A 21 6.38 3.78 -10.76
N MET A 22 7.14 4.51 -9.95
CA MET A 22 6.60 5.36 -8.89
C MET A 22 5.74 6.50 -9.46
N GLU A 23 6.18 7.18 -10.52
CA GLU A 23 5.38 8.22 -11.19
C GLU A 23 4.05 7.66 -11.71
N LEU A 24 4.07 6.47 -12.32
CA LEU A 24 2.85 5.80 -12.77
C LEU A 24 1.90 5.47 -11.61
N LEU A 25 2.42 5.12 -10.43
CA LEU A 25 1.61 4.89 -9.24
C LEU A 25 1.04 6.19 -8.68
N ILE A 26 1.83 7.25 -8.60
CA ILE A 26 1.38 8.58 -8.15
C ILE A 26 0.30 9.14 -9.08
N ASN A 27 0.48 9.04 -10.40
CA ASN A 27 -0.54 9.44 -11.38
C ASN A 27 -1.84 8.64 -11.23
N TRP A 28 -1.74 7.36 -10.90
CA TRP A 28 -2.91 6.54 -10.58
C TRP A 28 -3.60 6.98 -9.29
N VAL A 29 -2.84 7.33 -8.25
CA VAL A 29 -3.40 7.89 -7.02
C VAL A 29 -4.18 9.18 -7.29
N HIS A 30 -3.65 10.08 -8.13
CA HIS A 30 -4.35 11.32 -8.48
C HIS A 30 -5.70 11.11 -9.17
N GLN A 31 -5.91 9.95 -9.80
CA GLN A 31 -7.18 9.58 -10.44
C GLN A 31 -8.22 9.03 -9.46
N ILE A 32 -7.82 8.69 -8.22
CA ILE A 32 -8.72 8.12 -7.21
C ILE A 32 -9.81 9.12 -6.79
N PRO A 33 -9.50 10.37 -6.40
CA PRO A 33 -10.53 11.29 -5.91
C PRO A 33 -11.60 11.65 -6.96
N ILE A 34 -11.24 11.57 -8.24
CA ILE A 34 -12.15 11.81 -9.37
C ILE A 34 -12.84 10.53 -9.86
N LYS A 35 -12.67 9.40 -9.15
CA LYS A 35 -13.32 8.10 -9.41
C LYS A 35 -13.01 7.50 -10.79
N THR A 36 -11.88 7.86 -11.40
CA THR A 36 -11.45 7.31 -12.70
C THR A 36 -10.34 6.26 -12.58
N ALA A 37 -9.72 6.15 -11.40
CA ALA A 37 -8.72 5.12 -11.12
C ALA A 37 -9.33 3.72 -11.18
N LYS A 38 -8.69 2.83 -11.95
CA LYS A 38 -9.02 1.39 -11.97
C LYS A 38 -8.17 0.61 -10.96
N SER A 39 -8.62 -0.58 -10.56
CA SER A 39 -7.82 -1.52 -9.79
C SER A 39 -6.54 -1.88 -10.56
N ARG A 40 -5.40 -1.90 -9.86
CA ARG A 40 -4.09 -2.23 -10.44
C ARG A 40 -3.40 -3.32 -9.62
N ALA A 41 -2.68 -4.19 -10.29
CA ALA A 41 -1.84 -5.21 -9.69
C ALA A 41 -0.40 -5.04 -10.21
N LEU A 42 0.57 -5.17 -9.31
CA LEU A 42 1.99 -5.18 -9.68
C LEU A 42 2.49 -6.62 -9.75
N LEU A 43 2.76 -7.09 -10.96
CA LEU A 43 3.19 -8.46 -11.23
C LEU A 43 4.70 -8.50 -11.50
N GLY A 44 5.36 -9.57 -11.09
CA GLY A 44 6.78 -9.76 -11.35
C GLY A 44 7.35 -10.88 -10.49
N ARG A 45 8.64 -11.21 -10.70
CA ARG A 45 9.30 -12.27 -9.93
C ARG A 45 9.42 -11.95 -8.44
N ARG A 46 9.62 -12.98 -7.62
CA ARG A 46 9.92 -12.83 -6.20
C ARG A 46 11.21 -12.00 -6.02
N LYS A 47 11.30 -11.26 -4.91
CA LYS A 47 12.45 -10.41 -4.55
C LYS A 47 12.77 -9.27 -5.53
N CYS A 48 11.85 -8.89 -6.44
CA CYS A 48 12.06 -7.71 -7.28
C CYS A 48 11.83 -6.36 -6.57
N GLY A 49 11.33 -6.34 -5.32
CA GLY A 49 11.05 -5.08 -4.61
C GLY A 49 9.65 -4.51 -4.83
N LYS A 50 8.70 -5.33 -5.31
CA LYS A 50 7.28 -4.96 -5.48
C LYS A 50 6.63 -4.51 -4.16
N SER A 51 6.92 -5.20 -3.06
CA SER A 51 6.44 -4.78 -1.73
C SER A 51 7.10 -3.47 -1.31
N ALA A 52 8.40 -3.31 -1.55
CA ALA A 52 9.13 -2.10 -1.16
C ALA A 52 8.58 -0.84 -1.85
N ILE A 53 8.28 -0.89 -3.15
CA ILE A 53 7.69 0.26 -3.86
C ILE A 53 6.29 0.62 -3.32
N MET A 54 5.48 -0.36 -2.94
CA MET A 54 4.15 -0.10 -2.37
C MET A 54 4.23 0.44 -0.94
N GLN A 55 5.18 -0.04 -0.13
CA GLN A 55 5.45 0.52 1.21
C GLN A 55 5.92 1.98 1.11
N ARG A 56 6.79 2.27 0.12
CA ARG A 56 7.21 3.64 -0.19
C ARG A 56 6.04 4.54 -0.59
N LEU A 57 5.17 4.04 -1.48
CA LEU A 57 3.95 4.75 -1.87
C LEU A 57 3.06 5.03 -0.65
N PHE A 58 2.83 4.02 0.20
CA PHE A 58 2.06 4.18 1.44
C PHE A 58 2.62 5.32 2.31
N ASN A 59 3.93 5.33 2.57
CA ASN A 59 4.54 6.37 3.39
C ASN A 59 4.44 7.76 2.75
N ILE A 60 4.58 7.87 1.42
CA ILE A 60 4.38 9.14 0.72
C ILE A 60 2.95 9.66 0.94
N LEU A 61 1.95 8.81 0.71
CA LEU A 61 0.53 9.17 0.88
C LEU A 61 0.19 9.52 2.32
N TRP A 62 0.74 8.77 3.28
CA TRP A 62 0.57 9.03 4.71
C TRP A 62 1.07 10.43 5.10
N ASN A 63 2.24 10.82 4.59
CA ASN A 63 2.80 12.15 4.86
C ASN A 63 2.06 13.27 4.15
N GLN A 64 1.53 13.02 2.96
CA GLN A 64 0.76 14.01 2.21
C GLN A 64 -0.57 14.37 2.90
N ASN A 65 -1.12 13.46 3.72
CA ASN A 65 -2.40 13.62 4.41
C ASN A 65 -3.50 14.18 3.49
N GLY A 66 -3.56 13.63 2.26
CA GLY A 66 -4.41 14.14 1.19
C GLY A 66 -5.81 13.52 1.19
N LYS A 67 -6.50 13.66 0.04
CA LYS A 67 -7.84 13.06 -0.16
C LYS A 67 -7.85 11.53 -0.25
N VAL A 68 -6.68 10.91 -0.38
CA VAL A 68 -6.52 9.46 -0.49
C VAL A 68 -5.87 8.95 0.79
N ILE A 69 -6.60 8.13 1.53
CA ILE A 69 -6.09 7.49 2.75
C ILE A 69 -5.55 6.11 2.36
N PRO A 70 -4.23 5.88 2.51
CA PRO A 70 -3.63 4.59 2.19
C PRO A 70 -3.96 3.58 3.30
N PHE A 71 -4.30 2.35 2.91
CA PHE A 71 -4.42 1.19 3.80
C PHE A 71 -3.51 0.09 3.27
N TYR A 72 -2.63 -0.44 4.13
CA TYR A 72 -1.65 -1.45 3.74
C TYR A 72 -2.00 -2.79 4.38
N PHE A 73 -2.27 -3.80 3.57
CA PHE A 73 -2.50 -5.16 4.06
C PHE A 73 -1.52 -6.14 3.43
N GLU A 74 -0.83 -6.91 4.27
CA GLU A 74 0.08 -7.95 3.82
C GLU A 74 -0.53 -9.33 3.98
N MET A 75 -0.73 -10.01 2.85
CA MET A 75 -1.13 -11.40 2.83
C MET A 75 0.08 -12.31 3.07
N ARG A 76 -0.06 -13.23 4.03
CA ARG A 76 0.93 -14.27 4.31
C ARG A 76 0.83 -15.40 3.27
N ASP A 77 1.97 -16.01 2.96
CA ASP A 77 2.07 -17.15 2.03
C ASP A 77 1.93 -18.47 2.83
N ASP A 78 0.83 -18.60 3.55
CA ASP A 78 0.47 -19.74 4.39
C ASP A 78 -0.95 -20.26 4.06
N ARG A 79 -1.21 -21.51 4.42
CA ARG A 79 -2.54 -22.10 4.27
C ARG A 79 -3.42 -21.53 5.39
N GLN A 80 -4.36 -20.68 5.02
CA GLN A 80 -5.32 -20.07 5.93
C GLN A 80 -6.74 -20.22 5.39
N TRP A 81 -7.72 -20.37 6.27
CA TRP A 81 -9.11 -20.42 5.85
C TRP A 81 -9.59 -19.03 5.43
N LEU A 82 -10.49 -18.98 4.45
CA LEU A 82 -11.04 -17.70 3.97
C LEU A 82 -11.70 -16.89 5.10
N LEU A 83 -12.34 -17.57 6.06
CA LEU A 83 -12.98 -16.93 7.20
C LEU A 83 -11.96 -16.26 8.13
N GLU A 84 -10.85 -16.94 8.43
CA GLU A 84 -9.76 -16.40 9.25
C GLU A 84 -9.08 -15.22 8.54
N LEU A 85 -8.83 -15.34 7.24
CA LEU A 85 -8.30 -14.24 6.42
C LEU A 85 -9.22 -13.02 6.46
N SER A 86 -10.54 -13.25 6.36
CA SER A 86 -11.54 -12.18 6.39
C SER A 86 -11.56 -11.49 7.75
N ASP A 87 -11.56 -12.25 8.85
CA ASP A 87 -11.50 -11.70 10.22
C ASP A 87 -10.25 -10.85 10.43
N ILE A 88 -9.07 -11.35 10.02
CA ILE A 88 -7.81 -10.60 10.09
C ILE A 88 -7.90 -9.31 9.26
N TYR A 89 -8.36 -9.41 8.01
CA TYR A 89 -8.49 -8.26 7.13
C TYR A 89 -9.39 -7.16 7.71
N TYR A 90 -10.60 -7.52 8.17
CA TYR A 90 -11.53 -6.55 8.73
C TYR A 90 -11.01 -5.96 10.04
N ARG A 91 -10.37 -6.75 10.91
CA ARG A 91 -9.74 -6.23 12.14
C ARG A 91 -8.63 -5.23 11.82
N THR A 92 -7.73 -5.56 10.90
CA THR A 92 -6.66 -4.64 10.47
C THR A 92 -7.25 -3.36 9.88
N PHE A 93 -8.25 -3.48 9.01
CA PHE A 93 -8.94 -2.32 8.43
C PHE A 93 -9.56 -1.41 9.49
N MET A 94 -10.27 -1.98 10.46
CA MET A 94 -10.93 -1.20 11.51
C MET A 94 -9.91 -0.53 12.44
N ILE A 95 -8.82 -1.21 12.82
CA ILE A 95 -7.77 -0.63 13.67
C ILE A 95 -7.06 0.54 12.98
N GLU A 96 -6.70 0.38 11.70
CA GLU A 96 -6.07 1.46 10.93
C GLU A 96 -7.03 2.64 10.72
N LYS A 97 -8.33 2.36 10.54
CA LYS A 97 -9.38 3.37 10.38
C LYS A 97 -9.72 4.13 11.66
N VAL A 98 -9.77 3.48 12.80
CA VAL A 98 -10.11 4.13 14.09
C VAL A 98 -9.05 5.18 14.47
N ASN A 99 -7.82 5.05 13.98
CA ASN A 99 -6.78 6.06 14.13
C ASN A 99 -6.79 7.18 13.05
N SER A 100 -7.68 7.12 12.05
CA SER A 100 -7.73 8.06 10.92
C SER A 100 -9.20 8.33 10.47
N LEU A 101 -9.74 9.46 10.93
CA LEU A 101 -11.10 9.95 10.63
C LEU A 101 -11.26 10.39 9.16
N ALA A 102 -11.40 9.45 8.21
CA ALA A 102 -12.10 9.61 6.92
C ALA A 102 -11.99 8.34 6.04
N LEU A 103 -12.83 8.23 4.99
CA LEU A 103 -12.93 7.12 4.02
C LEU A 103 -11.57 6.68 3.44
N GLY A 104 -11.24 5.37 3.48
CA GLY A 104 -9.94 4.86 3.02
C GLY A 104 -10.01 3.78 1.97
N LEU A 105 -8.87 3.66 1.30
CA LEU A 105 -8.67 2.88 0.10
C LEU A 105 -7.73 1.72 0.40
N SER A 106 -8.17 0.49 0.13
CA SER A 106 -7.35 -0.69 0.38
C SER A 106 -6.31 -0.92 -0.71
N ILE A 107 -5.03 -0.87 -0.35
CA ILE A 107 -3.93 -1.34 -1.20
C ILE A 107 -3.71 -2.81 -0.85
N PHE A 108 -4.10 -3.69 -1.78
CA PHE A 108 -3.92 -5.14 -1.67
C PHE A 108 -2.58 -5.52 -2.33
N ILE A 109 -1.69 -6.18 -1.58
CA ILE A 109 -0.46 -6.77 -2.15
C ILE A 109 -0.52 -8.28 -1.95
N GLN A 110 -0.65 -9.01 -3.06
CA GLN A 110 -0.50 -10.46 -3.10
C GLN A 110 0.97 -10.79 -3.44
N ARG A 111 1.58 -11.68 -2.66
CA ARG A 111 3.00 -12.09 -2.79
C ARG A 111 3.25 -13.02 -3.98
#